data_AF-A0A4Q3YTX2-F1
#
_entry.id   AF-A0A4Q3YTX2-F1
#
_cell.length_a   1.000
_cell.length_b   1.000
_cell.length_c   1.000
_cell.angle_alpha   90.00
_cell.angle_beta   90.00
_cell.angle_gamma   90.00
#
_symmetry.space_group_name_H-M   'P 1'
#
loop_
_entity.id
_entity.type
_entity.pdbx_description
1 polymer ?
#
loop_
_entity_poly.entity_id
_entity_poly.type
_entity_poly.pdbx_seq_one_letter_code
_entity_poly.pdbx_strand_id
1 'polypeptide(L)'
;MPKISRFYFAMAILYLLIGIGVGLHMSIIQDHTAVGAHAHINLLGWVTSAVFGGYYALNPHKAEGWLPWAQCGLYSIGLIVMLPSLYVMLTGSPGAEPAVAMGSLAVAAGVILFAFVVFTRGRAAQPTKVGVLMPAE
;
A
#
# COMPACT_ATOMS: atom_id res chain seq x y z
N MET A 1 -4.31 -16.89 -3.25
CA MET A 1 -3.95 -15.45 -3.19
C MET A 1 -2.69 -15.31 -2.33
N PRO A 2 -1.64 -14.59 -2.79
CA PRO A 2 -0.43 -14.37 -1.98
C PRO A 2 -0.72 -13.62 -0.67
N LYS A 3 0.07 -13.89 0.38
CA LYS A 3 -0.11 -13.26 1.71
C LYS A 3 -0.06 -11.73 1.64
N ILE A 4 0.86 -11.18 0.85
CA ILE A 4 1.02 -9.73 0.64
C ILE A 4 -0.23 -9.10 0.01
N SER A 5 -0.89 -9.80 -0.91
CA SER A 5 -2.12 -9.32 -1.54
C SER A 5 -3.26 -9.20 -0.52
N ARG A 6 -3.44 -10.23 0.32
CA ARG A 6 -4.41 -10.19 1.41
C ARG A 6 -4.13 -9.05 2.39
N PHE A 7 -2.86 -8.80 2.72
CA PHE A 7 -2.46 -7.69 3.58
C PHE A 7 -2.83 -6.34 2.96
N TYR A 8 -2.52 -6.12 1.69
CA TYR A 8 -2.88 -4.89 1.00
C TYR A 8 -4.38 -4.65 0.91
N PHE A 9 -5.18 -5.70 0.65
CA PHE A 9 -6.64 -5.56 0.68
C PHE A 9 -7.18 -5.24 2.08
N ALA A 10 -6.60 -5.85 3.13
CA ALA A 10 -6.95 -5.52 4.51
C ALA A 10 -6.60 -4.06 4.84
N MET A 11 -5.44 -3.58 4.40
CA MET A 11 -5.06 -2.17 4.56
C MET A 11 -5.99 -1.24 3.77
N ALA A 12 -6.34 -1.61 2.54
CA ALA A 12 -7.22 -0.83 1.68
C ALA A 12 -8.60 -0.62 2.31
N ILE A 13 -9.24 -1.68 2.84
CA ILE A 13 -10.55 -1.55 3.49
C ILE A 13 -10.48 -0.72 4.77
N LEU A 14 -9.40 -0.85 5.55
CA LEU A 14 -9.20 -0.02 6.75
C LEU A 14 -9.10 1.47 6.40
N TYR A 15 -8.29 1.82 5.39
CA TYR A 15 -8.18 3.21 4.96
C TYR A 15 -9.45 3.75 4.32
N LEU A 16 -10.25 2.92 3.62
CA LEU A 16 -11.56 3.33 3.13
C LEU A 16 -12.50 3.70 4.28
N LEU A 17 -12.55 2.87 5.34
CA LEU A 17 -13.38 3.15 6.51
C LEU A 17 -12.95 4.45 7.20
N ILE A 18 -11.64 4.67 7.35
CA ILE A 18 -11.11 5.92 7.90
C ILE A 18 -11.46 7.11 6.98
N GLY A 19 -11.29 6.96 5.67
CA GLY A 19 -11.59 7.99 4.67
C GLY A 19 -13.06 8.40 4.70
N ILE A 20 -13.98 7.44 4.76
CA ILE A 20 -15.41 7.68 4.94
C ILE A 20 -15.67 8.44 6.25
N GLY A 21 -15.06 8.01 7.36
CA GLY A 21 -15.18 8.67 8.66
C GLY A 21 -14.76 10.14 8.62
N VAL A 22 -13.59 10.43 8.04
CA VAL A 22 -13.09 11.81 7.87
C VAL A 22 -14.02 12.62 6.94
N GLY A 23 -14.47 12.03 5.84
CA GLY A 23 -15.39 12.70 4.89
C GLY A 23 -16.73 13.07 5.53
N LEU A 24 -17.31 12.15 6.28
CA LEU A 24 -18.54 12.40 7.03
C LEU A 24 -18.33 13.47 8.10
N HIS A 25 -17.22 13.40 8.86
CA HIS A 25 -16.90 14.41 9.87
C HIS A 25 -16.85 15.81 9.24
N MET A 26 -16.08 16.00 8.17
CA MET A 26 -15.99 17.29 7.45
C MET A 26 -17.36 17.80 6.99
N SER A 27 -18.18 16.90 6.42
CA SER A 27 -19.52 17.25 5.95
C SER A 27 -20.46 17.62 7.11
N ILE A 28 -20.40 16.94 8.24
CA ILE A 28 -21.28 17.22 9.39
C ILE A 28 -20.97 18.60 10.00
N ILE A 29 -19.69 18.94 10.17
CA ILE A 29 -19.27 20.21 10.78
C ILE A 29 -19.10 21.35 9.78
N GLN A 30 -19.31 21.07 8.48
CA GLN A 30 -19.13 22.02 7.36
C GLN A 30 -17.72 22.64 7.28
N ASP A 31 -16.71 21.94 7.80
CA ASP A 31 -15.30 22.34 7.75
C ASP A 31 -14.52 21.39 6.84
N HIS A 32 -13.94 21.94 5.78
CA HIS A 32 -13.20 21.21 4.74
C HIS A 32 -11.69 21.47 4.78
N THR A 33 -11.17 22.03 5.89
CA THR A 33 -9.73 22.21 6.11
C THR A 33 -8.93 20.92 5.87
N ALA A 34 -9.46 19.77 6.30
CA ALA A 34 -8.84 18.46 6.14
C ALA A 34 -9.09 17.78 4.78
N VAL A 35 -9.63 18.46 3.77
CA VAL A 35 -9.96 17.86 2.47
C VAL A 35 -8.74 17.21 1.80
N GLY A 36 -7.56 17.82 1.96
CA GLY A 36 -6.30 17.27 1.48
C GLY A 36 -5.99 15.92 2.14
N ALA A 37 -6.09 15.81 3.47
CA ALA A 37 -5.86 14.56 4.18
C ALA A 37 -6.89 13.48 3.77
N HIS A 38 -8.17 13.84 3.67
CA HIS A 38 -9.22 12.94 3.20
C HIS A 38 -8.92 12.34 1.82
N ALA A 39 -8.51 13.19 0.87
CA ALA A 39 -8.16 12.75 -0.47
C ALA A 39 -6.98 11.76 -0.46
N HIS A 40 -5.92 12.04 0.32
CA HIS A 40 -4.76 11.15 0.42
C HIS A 40 -5.10 9.81 1.11
N ILE A 41 -5.94 9.83 2.14
CA ILE A 41 -6.42 8.60 2.80
C ILE A 41 -7.15 7.70 1.79
N ASN A 42 -8.05 8.25 0.98
CA ASN A 42 -8.79 7.46 0.01
C ASN A 42 -7.93 7.05 -1.21
N LEU A 43 -7.09 7.94 -1.74
CA LEU A 43 -6.34 7.65 -2.95
C LEU A 43 -5.07 6.83 -2.69
N LEU A 44 -4.23 7.25 -1.73
CA LEU A 44 -3.00 6.54 -1.38
C LEU A 44 -3.27 5.38 -0.42
N GLY A 45 -4.12 5.61 0.58
CA GLY A 45 -4.49 4.59 1.56
C GLY A 45 -5.35 3.49 0.96
N TRP A 46 -6.52 3.83 0.42
CA TRP A 46 -7.46 2.82 -0.10
C TRP A 46 -7.15 2.37 -1.54
N VAL A 47 -7.30 3.26 -2.53
CA VAL A 47 -7.24 2.89 -3.96
C VAL A 47 -5.88 2.30 -4.33
N THR A 48 -4.78 2.97 -3.99
CA THR A 48 -3.43 2.51 -4.36
C THR A 48 -3.08 1.19 -3.68
N SER A 49 -3.47 0.99 -2.41
CA SER A 49 -3.29 -0.30 -1.72
C SER A 49 -4.09 -1.41 -2.37
N ALA A 50 -5.34 -1.16 -2.77
CA ALA A 50 -6.15 -2.13 -3.50
C ALA A 50 -5.51 -2.49 -4.87
N VAL A 51 -4.93 -1.51 -5.56
CA VAL A 51 -4.19 -1.72 -6.83
C VAL A 51 -2.95 -2.59 -6.60
N PHE A 52 -2.15 -2.31 -5.56
CA PHE A 52 -0.99 -3.15 -5.22
C PHE A 52 -1.41 -4.58 -4.86
N GLY A 53 -2.45 -4.71 -4.02
CA GLY A 53 -3.02 -6.00 -3.64
C GLY A 53 -3.51 -6.80 -4.85
N GLY A 54 -4.22 -6.14 -5.77
CA GLY A 54 -4.70 -6.72 -7.02
C GLY A 54 -3.56 -7.14 -7.94
N TYR A 55 -2.55 -6.29 -8.11
CA TYR A 55 -1.39 -6.59 -8.93
C TYR A 55 -0.65 -7.84 -8.44
N TYR A 56 -0.41 -7.95 -7.13
CA TYR A 56 0.22 -9.14 -6.55
C TYR A 56 -0.68 -10.38 -6.58
N ALA A 57 -2.02 -10.23 -6.53
CA ALA A 57 -2.94 -11.34 -6.72
C ALA A 57 -2.87 -11.91 -8.14
N LEU A 58 -2.81 -11.02 -9.14
CA LEU A 58 -2.78 -11.37 -10.56
C LEU A 58 -1.39 -11.82 -11.03
N ASN A 59 -0.33 -11.41 -10.34
CA ASN A 59 1.05 -11.77 -10.65
C ASN A 59 1.75 -12.46 -9.45
N PRO A 60 1.34 -13.69 -9.06
CA PRO A 60 1.88 -14.35 -7.86
C PRO A 60 3.42 -14.49 -7.86
N HIS A 61 4.03 -14.70 -9.03
CA HIS A 61 5.49 -14.79 -9.17
C HIS A 61 6.23 -13.47 -8.85
N LYS A 62 5.54 -12.33 -8.86
CA LYS A 62 6.07 -11.02 -8.43
C LYS A 62 5.93 -10.80 -6.93
N ALA A 63 5.12 -11.61 -6.26
CA ALA A 63 4.92 -11.56 -4.80
C ALA A 63 5.95 -12.42 -4.04
N GLU A 64 6.85 -13.11 -4.75
CA GLU A 64 7.90 -13.95 -4.17
C GLU A 64 9.17 -13.14 -3.84
N GLY A 65 9.86 -13.55 -2.76
CA GLY A 65 11.10 -12.93 -2.31
C GLY A 65 10.90 -11.79 -1.31
N TRP A 66 12.00 -11.14 -0.94
CA TRP A 66 12.03 -10.12 0.12
C TRP A 66 11.62 -8.72 -0.38
N LEU A 67 11.83 -8.42 -1.67
CA LEU A 67 11.64 -7.10 -2.24
C LEU A 67 10.16 -6.62 -2.21
N PRO A 68 9.15 -7.43 -2.55
CA PRO A 68 7.74 -7.04 -2.41
C PRO A 68 7.36 -6.72 -0.96
N TRP A 69 7.92 -7.48 -0.01
CA TRP A 69 7.70 -7.22 1.41
C TRP A 69 8.39 -5.96 1.90
N ALA A 70 9.60 -5.67 1.44
CA ALA A 70 10.28 -4.41 1.73
C ALA A 70 9.50 -3.21 1.17
N GLN A 71 9.03 -3.31 -0.07
CA GLN A 71 8.15 -2.33 -0.71
C GLN A 71 6.88 -2.11 0.13
N CYS A 72 6.22 -3.20 0.54
CA CYS A 72 5.00 -3.16 1.34
C CYS A 72 5.23 -2.54 2.72
N GLY A 73 6.29 -2.92 3.42
CA GLY A 73 6.63 -2.37 4.73
C GLY A 73 6.90 -0.88 4.64
N LEU A 74 7.76 -0.46 3.70
CA LEU A 74 8.12 0.95 3.53
C LEU A 74 6.90 1.82 3.18
N TYR A 75 6.07 1.36 2.24
CA TYR A 75 4.85 2.08 1.85
C TYR A 75 3.86 2.19 3.01
N SER A 76 3.64 1.08 3.74
CA SER A 76 2.68 1.05 4.85
C SER A 76 3.11 1.95 6.01
N ILE A 77 4.40 1.92 6.38
CA ILE A 77 4.96 2.80 7.40
C ILE A 77 4.85 4.26 6.95
N GLY A 78 5.16 4.55 5.68
CA GLY A 78 5.01 5.87 5.10
C GLY A 78 3.58 6.41 5.24
N LEU A 79 2.56 5.60 4.94
CA LEU A 79 1.16 6.00 5.10
C LEU A 79 0.77 6.23 6.57
N ILE A 80 1.19 5.33 7.47
CA ILE A 80 0.92 5.45 8.92
C ILE A 80 1.50 6.75 9.49
N VAL A 81 2.65 7.21 8.97
CA VAL A 81 3.26 8.47 9.39
C VAL A 81 2.62 9.67 8.68
N MET A 82 2.50 9.61 7.36
CA MET A 82 2.07 10.73 6.52
C MET A 82 0.62 11.12 6.80
N LEU A 83 -0.32 10.16 6.80
CA LEU A 83 -1.75 10.48 6.79
C LEU A 83 -2.22 11.16 8.09
N PRO A 84 -1.87 10.66 9.30
CA PRO A 84 -2.23 11.33 10.53
C PRO A 84 -1.52 12.68 10.69
N SER A 85 -0.24 12.75 10.33
CA SER A 85 0.53 14.00 10.42
C SER A 85 -0.04 15.07 9.50
N LEU A 86 -0.48 14.70 8.29
CA LEU A 86 -1.09 15.62 7.33
C LEU A 86 -2.44 16.10 7.83
N TYR A 87 -3.25 15.21 8.41
CA TYR A 87 -4.52 15.60 9.02
C TYR A 87 -4.29 16.66 10.12
N VAL A 88 -3.39 16.36 11.07
CA VAL A 88 -3.05 17.26 12.19
C VAL A 88 -2.51 18.61 11.71
N MET A 89 -1.67 18.60 10.68
CA MET A 89 -1.11 19.82 10.08
C MET A 89 -2.21 20.71 9.49
N LEU A 90 -3.16 20.11 8.75
CA LEU A 90 -4.24 20.84 8.08
C LEU A 90 -5.31 21.34 9.05
N THR A 91 -5.52 20.65 10.18
CA THR A 91 -6.48 21.07 11.22
C THR A 91 -5.89 22.06 12.24
N GLY A 92 -4.71 22.63 11.98
CA GLY A 92 -4.19 23.79 12.72
C GLY A 92 -3.22 23.49 13.86
N SER A 93 -2.61 22.30 13.92
CA SER A 93 -1.52 22.03 14.87
C SER A 93 -0.15 22.25 14.18
N PRO A 94 0.56 23.35 14.49
CA PRO A 94 1.87 23.62 13.92
C PRO A 94 2.91 22.58 14.38
N GLY A 95 3.85 22.22 13.49
CA GLY A 95 4.99 21.35 13.81
C GLY A 95 4.92 19.92 13.25
N ALA A 96 3.84 19.54 12.56
CA ALA A 96 3.74 18.22 11.92
C ALA A 96 4.46 18.12 10.55
N GLU A 97 4.93 19.24 9.99
CA GLU A 97 5.56 19.32 8.66
C GLU A 97 6.73 18.33 8.46
N PRO A 98 7.67 18.15 9.42
CA PRO A 98 8.76 17.18 9.25
C PRO A 98 8.25 15.74 9.14
N ALA A 99 7.22 15.39 9.93
CA ALA A 99 6.63 14.06 9.89
C ALA A 99 5.87 13.82 8.57
N VAL A 100 5.14 14.83 8.07
CA VAL A 100 4.50 14.79 6.75
C VAL A 100 5.55 14.57 5.66
N ALA A 101 6.66 15.31 5.69
CA ALA A 101 7.72 15.20 4.69
C ALA A 101 8.38 13.81 4.72
N MET A 102 8.78 13.31 5.90
CA MET A 102 9.36 11.97 6.05
C MET A 102 8.41 10.87 5.59
N GLY A 103 7.14 10.93 6.00
CA GLY A 103 6.12 9.97 5.59
C GLY A 103 5.90 9.99 4.07
N SER A 104 5.82 11.19 3.48
CA SER A 104 5.63 11.36 2.04
C SER A 104 6.81 10.78 1.23
N LEU A 105 8.04 10.99 1.70
CA LEU A 105 9.23 10.41 1.07
C LEU A 105 9.24 8.89 1.16
N ALA A 106 8.84 8.31 2.30
CA ALA A 106 8.72 6.86 2.46
C ALA A 106 7.63 6.28 1.54
N VAL A 107 6.47 6.95 1.43
CA VAL A 107 5.41 6.57 0.47
C VAL A 107 5.95 6.61 -0.96
N ALA A 108 6.60 7.70 -1.36
CA ALA A 108 7.17 7.85 -2.70
C ALA A 108 8.20 6.76 -3.00
N ALA A 109 9.11 6.48 -2.07
CA ALA A 109 10.06 5.39 -2.20
C ALA A 109 9.36 4.02 -2.31
N GLY A 110 8.29 3.78 -1.56
CA GLY A 110 7.46 2.60 -1.68
C GLY A 110 6.79 2.45 -3.06
N VAL A 111 6.33 3.55 -3.66
CA VAL A 111 5.79 3.56 -5.03
C VAL A 111 6.89 3.30 -6.07
N ILE A 112 8.07 3.90 -5.90
CA ILE A 112 9.23 3.68 -6.78
C ILE A 112 9.67 2.20 -6.74
N LEU A 113 9.74 1.61 -5.54
CA LEU A 113 10.03 0.18 -5.39
C LEU A 113 8.95 -0.67 -6.06
N PHE A 114 7.68 -0.30 -5.96
CA PHE A 114 6.60 -1.01 -6.66
C PHE A 114 6.77 -0.91 -8.18
N ALA A 115 7.07 0.27 -8.71
CA ALA A 115 7.37 0.46 -10.13
C ALA A 115 8.53 -0.45 -10.58
N PHE A 116 9.60 -0.52 -9.79
CA PHE A 116 10.72 -1.44 -10.06
C PHE A 116 10.27 -2.92 -10.05
N VAL A 117 9.42 -3.34 -9.10
CA VAL A 117 8.83 -4.68 -9.09
C VAL A 117 7.97 -4.93 -10.34
N VAL A 118 7.25 -3.93 -10.84
CA VAL A 118 6.48 -4.04 -12.09
C VAL A 118 7.41 -4.27 -13.29
N PHE A 119 8.42 -3.44 -13.47
CA PHE A 119 9.28 -3.46 -14.67
C PHE A 119 10.36 -4.55 -14.68
N THR A 120 10.72 -5.14 -13.54
CA THR A 120 11.70 -6.25 -13.50
C THR A 120 11.12 -7.57 -14.04
N ARG A 121 11.90 -8.63 -14.21
CA ARG A 121 11.35 -9.98 -14.49
C ARG A 121 11.01 -10.68 -13.17
N GLY A 122 9.84 -11.32 -13.12
CA GLY A 122 9.50 -12.18 -12.00
C GLY A 122 10.45 -13.38 -11.92
N ARG A 123 10.62 -13.97 -10.73
CA ARG A 123 11.31 -15.26 -10.63
C ARG A 123 10.47 -16.27 -11.41
N ALA A 124 11.02 -16.88 -12.45
CA ALA A 124 10.31 -17.92 -13.19
C ALA A 124 10.03 -19.08 -12.23
N ALA A 125 8.80 -19.60 -12.23
CA ALA A 125 8.50 -20.84 -11.54
C ALA A 125 9.46 -21.92 -12.05
N GLN A 126 10.24 -22.52 -11.15
CA GLN A 126 11.10 -23.66 -11.51
C GLN A 126 10.19 -24.75 -12.10
N PRO A 127 10.46 -25.25 -13.31
CA PRO A 127 9.67 -26.34 -13.87
C PRO A 127 9.77 -27.52 -12.90
N THR A 128 8.61 -27.96 -12.38
CA THR A 128 8.52 -29.16 -11.56
C THR A 128 9.19 -30.29 -12.32
N LYS A 129 10.28 -30.85 -11.77
CA LYS A 129 10.84 -32.09 -12.29
C LYS A 129 9.75 -33.15 -12.14
N VAL A 130 9.02 -33.43 -13.22
CA VAL A 130 8.15 -34.60 -13.30
C VAL A 130 9.09 -35.78 -13.23
N GLY A 131 9.17 -36.41 -12.05
CA GLY A 131 9.91 -37.64 -11.85
C GLY A 131 9.29 -38.71 -12.73
N VAL A 132 9.87 -38.94 -13.90
CA VAL A 132 9.65 -40.14 -14.68
C VAL A 132 10.29 -41.28 -13.88
N LEU A 133 9.47 -41.94 -13.05
CA LEU A 133 9.80 -43.26 -12.54
C LEU A 133 9.01 -44.25 -13.40
N MET A 134 9.74 -44.87 -14.33
CA MET A 134 9.28 -45.97 -15.17
C MET A 134 8.75 -47.13 -14.29
N PRO A 135 7.72 -47.87 -14.72
CA PRO A 135 7.34 -49.10 -14.06
C PRO A 135 8.51 -50.10 -14.16
N ALA A 136 8.89 -50.67 -13.02
CA ALA A 136 9.81 -51.79 -12.98
C ALA A 136 9.08 -53.04 -13.50
N GLU A 137 9.60 -53.61 -14.58
CA GLU A 137 9.30 -54.98 -15.03
C GLU A 137 10.09 -56.00 -14.20
#